data_AF-A0A1C4MCN4-F1
#
_entry.id   AF-A0A1C4MCN4-F1
#
_cell.length_a   1.000
_cell.length_b   1.000
_cell.length_c   1.000
_cell.angle_alpha   90.00
_cell.angle_beta   90.00
_cell.angle_gamma   90.00
#
_symmetry.space_group_name_H-M   'P 1'
#
loop_
_entity.id
_entity.type
_entity.pdbx_description
1 polymer ?
#
loop_
_entity_poly.entity_id
_entity_poly.type
_entity_poly.pdbx_seq_one_letter_code
_entity_poly.pdbx_strand_id
1 'polypeptide(L)' 'MINPDEVLIGRGPGDDEPVGAALAVIDAEGTVTGWTTDAQRLLGYRAAETVGRPAVALLAA' A
#
# COMPACT_ATOMS: atom_id res chain seq x y z
N MET A 1 0.69 19.68 4.66
CA MET A 1 0.99 18.84 3.49
C MET A 1 1.02 17.41 4.00
N ILE A 2 -0.07 16.66 3.86
CA ILE A 2 -0.10 15.24 4.29
C ILE A 2 0.71 14.46 3.25
N ASN A 3 1.75 13.75 3.66
CA ASN A 3 2.53 12.91 2.75
C ASN A 3 1.64 11.75 2.28
N PRO A 4 1.47 11.53 0.97
CA PRO A 4 0.70 10.39 0.47
C PRO A 4 1.35 9.03 0.83
N ASP A 5 2.65 9.00 1.15
CA ASP A 5 3.34 7.82 1.72
C ASP A 5 2.88 7.48 3.15
N GLU A 6 2.26 8.42 3.88
CA GLU A 6 1.79 8.23 5.27
C GLU A 6 0.28 7.90 5.33
N VAL A 7 -0.39 7.81 4.19
CA VAL A 7 -1.85 7.71 4.09
C VAL A 7 -2.28 6.23 4.05
N LEU A 8 -2.84 5.78 5.18
CA LEU A 8 -3.66 4.58 5.39
C LEU A 8 -2.97 3.20 5.50
N ILE A 9 -2.22 3.00 6.58
CA ILE A 9 -2.45 1.80 7.40
C ILE A 9 -3.06 2.31 8.69
N GLY A 10 -4.31 1.93 8.96
CA GLY A 10 -4.97 2.28 10.21
C GLY A 10 -4.15 1.71 11.37
N ARG A 11 -3.37 2.56 12.05
CA ARG A 11 -2.62 2.16 13.24
C ARG A 11 -3.59 1.84 14.37
N GLY A 12 -3.98 0.57 14.49
CA GLY A 12 -4.53 0.01 15.72
C GLY A 12 -3.40 -0.30 16.70
N PRO A 13 -3.61 -0.19 18.03
CA PRO A 13 -2.58 -0.53 19.01
C PRO A 13 -2.38 -2.05 19.05
N GLY A 14 -1.23 -2.50 18.57
CA GLY A 14 -0.84 -3.91 18.49
C GLY A 14 0.43 -4.03 17.66
N ASP A 15 1.57 -3.93 18.34
CA ASP A 15 2.94 -3.83 17.82
C ASP A 15 3.46 -5.11 17.12
N ASP A 16 2.77 -5.59 16.08
CA ASP A 16 3.15 -6.79 15.30
C ASP A 16 3.23 -6.54 13.78
N GLU A 17 3.32 -5.28 13.34
CA GLU A 17 3.60 -5.01 11.92
C GLU A 17 5.09 -5.32 11.63
N PRO A 18 5.41 -6.25 10.69
CA PRO A 18 6.80 -6.54 10.39
C PRO A 18 7.42 -5.31 9.73
N VAL A 19 8.28 -4.62 10.49
CA VAL A 19 9.10 -3.52 9.99
C VAL A 19 9.90 -4.05 8.79
N GLY A 20 9.62 -3.52 7.59
CA GLY A 20 10.22 -3.99 6.33
C GLY A 20 9.29 -4.82 5.44
N ALA A 21 8.02 -5.02 5.78
CA ALA A 21 7.08 -5.77 4.94
C ALA A 21 6.48 -4.92 3.80
N ALA A 22 6.45 -5.52 2.60
CA ALA A 22 5.71 -4.99 1.46
C ALA A 22 4.22 -5.28 1.62
N LEU A 23 3.41 -4.24 1.83
CA LEU A 23 1.97 -4.36 2.05
C LEU A 23 1.19 -3.45 1.08
N ALA A 24 0.03 -3.95 0.67
CA ALA A 24 -0.98 -3.23 -0.11
C ALA A 24 -2.34 -3.38 0.58
N VAL A 25 -3.03 -2.27 0.80
CA VAL A 25 -4.40 -2.26 1.33
C VAL A 25 -5.36 -2.08 0.17
N ILE A 26 -6.40 -2.91 0.13
CA ILE A 26 -7.37 -2.95 -0.97
C ILE A 26 -8.77 -2.79 -0.36
N ASP A 27 -9.59 -1.92 -0.95
CA ASP A 27 -10.99 -1.76 -0.56
C ASP A 27 -11.90 -2.87 -1.13
N ALA A 28 -13.18 -2.79 -0.79
CA ALA A 28 -14.18 -3.76 -1.25
C ALA A 28 -14.42 -3.74 -2.77
N GLU A 29 -14.08 -2.66 -3.46
CA GLU A 29 -14.19 -2.53 -4.92
C GLU A 29 -12.92 -3.02 -5.64
N GLY A 30 -11.91 -3.48 -4.88
CA GLY A 30 -10.65 -3.98 -5.43
C GLY A 30 -9.66 -2.86 -5.77
N THR A 31 -9.87 -1.65 -5.25
CA THR A 31 -8.98 -0.51 -5.48
C THR A 31 -7.93 -0.45 -4.38
N VAL A 32 -6.67 -0.19 -4.76
CA VAL A 32 -5.59 -0.01 -3.80
C VAL A 32 -5.79 1.32 -3.06
N THR A 33 -5.92 1.26 -1.74
CA THR A 33 -6.11 2.42 -0.87
C THR A 33 -4.91 2.70 0.03
N GLY A 34 -3.96 1.75 0.13
CA GLY A 34 -2.76 1.91 0.94
C GLY A 34 -1.58 1.14 0.33
N TRP A 35 -0.37 1.67 0.51
CA TRP A 35 0.84 1.15 -0.10
C TRP A 35 2.06 1.49 0.76
N THR A 36 2.83 0.48 1.19
CA THR A 36 4.02 0.74 2.02
C THR A 36 5.24 1.12 1.18
N THR A 37 6.18 1.84 1.78
CA THR A 37 7.47 2.15 1.15
C THR A 37 8.22 0.88 0.74
N ASP A 38 8.14 -0.21 1.52
CA ASP A 38 8.77 -1.49 1.16
C ASP A 38 8.06 -2.17 -0.03
N ALA A 39 6.75 -1.98 -0.21
CA ALA A 39 6.05 -2.39 -1.43
C ALA A 39 6.53 -1.60 -2.66
N GLN A 40 6.81 -0.30 -2.51
CA GLN A 40 7.42 0.51 -3.57
C GLN A 40 8.79 -0.04 -3.98
N ARG A 41 9.60 -0.46 -3.00
CA ARG A 41 10.94 -1.01 -3.24
C ARG A 41 10.88 -2.38 -3.90
N LEU A 42 9.95 -3.23 -3.48
CA LEU A 42 9.81 -4.59 -3.99
C LEU A 42 9.29 -4.62 -5.43
N LEU A 43 8.25 -3.81 -5.72
CA LEU A 43 7.54 -3.85 -7.00
C LEU A 43 7.93 -2.71 -7.95
N GLY A 44 8.66 -1.70 -7.47
CA GLY A 44 9.15 -0.59 -8.29
C GLY A 44 8.11 0.49 -8.61
N TYR A 45 6.88 0.36 -8.10
CA TYR A 45 5.80 1.34 -8.30
C TYR A 45 5.65 2.28 -7.10
N ARG A 46 5.51 3.58 -7.35
CA ARG A 46 5.23 4.55 -6.27
C ARG A 46 3.77 4.46 -5.82
N ALA A 47 3.52 4.83 -4.57
CA ALA A 47 2.18 4.94 -3.98
C ALA A 47 1.29 5.85 -4.82
N ALA A 48 1.81 7.00 -5.26
CA ALA A 48 1.09 7.94 -6.12
C ALA A 48 0.65 7.35 -7.48
N GLU A 49 1.33 6.29 -7.93
CA GLU A 49 1.04 5.62 -9.20
C GLU A 49 0.13 4.40 -9.00
N THR A 50 -0.02 3.93 -7.76
CA THR A 50 -0.66 2.65 -7.43
C THR A 50 -1.96 2.84 -6.65
N VAL A 51 -1.96 3.76 -5.68
CA VAL A 51 -3.15 4.12 -4.90
C VAL A 51 -4.20 4.72 -5.83
N GLY A 52 -5.44 4.27 -5.69
CA GLY A 52 -6.56 4.62 -6.57
C GLY A 52 -6.63 3.79 -7.85
N ARG A 53 -5.75 2.80 -8.04
CA ARG A 53 -5.80 1.87 -9.17
C ARG A 53 -6.32 0.48 -8.77
N PRO A 54 -6.83 -0.31 -9.73
CA PRO A 54 -7.25 -1.68 -9.48
C PRO A 54 -6.08 -2.57 -9.05
N ALA A 55 -6.23 -3.27 -7.92
CA ALA A 55 -5.20 -4.15 -7.38
C ALA A 55 -4.89 -5.35 -8.29
N VAL A 56 -5.83 -5.76 -9.15
CA VAL A 56 -5.65 -6.84 -10.13
C VAL A 56 -4.47 -6.58 -11.07
N ALA A 57 -4.14 -5.31 -11.35
CA ALA A 57 -2.99 -4.95 -12.19
C ALA A 57 -1.65 -5.37 -11.55
N LEU A 58 -1.60 -5.56 -10.23
CA LEU A 58 -0.39 -5.96 -9.50
C LEU A 58 -0.19 -7.49 -9.44
N LEU A 59 -1.24 -8.27 -9.67
CA LEU A 59 -1.23 -9.74 -9.53
C LEU A 59 -1.09 -10.48 -10.88
N ALA A 60 -1.16 -9.75 -12.00
CA ALA A 60 -1.22 -10.33 -13.34
C ALA A 60 0.15 -10.47 -14.04
N ALA A 61 1.26 -10.53 -13.30
CA ALA A 61 2.61 -10.69 -13.83
C ALA A 61 3.04 -12.17 -13.93
#